data_AF-A0A971PEV8-F1
#
_entry.id   AF-A0A971PEV8-F1
#
_cell.length_a   1.000
_cell.length_b   1.000
_cell.length_c   1.000
_cell.angle_alpha   90.00
_cell.angle_beta   90.00
_cell.angle_gamma   90.00
#
_symmetry.space_group_name_H-M   'P 1'
#
loop_
_entity.id
_entity.type
_entity.pdbx_description
1 polymer ?
#
loop_
_entity_poly.entity_id
_entity_poly.type
_entity_poly.pdbx_seq_one_letter_code
_entity_poly.pdbx_strand_id
1 'polypeptide(L)'
;MGSAAKTANYELNQWTGNENPKRADFNADNLAIDQALTPTADPAIADEITTNGPFKLVKWVSIFAKLIKAITGKANWYTAPATTIEALNTAMGTKAAASDLTAHLAEKATLSTYGHVKINRGSSDVVPACTTGNITLYVRTD
;
A
#
# COMPACT_ATOMS: atom_id res chain seq x y z
N MET A 1 -46.00 24.03 -13.55
CA MET A 1 -45.05 25.10 -13.91
C MET A 1 -43.82 24.80 -13.10
N GLY A 2 -42.65 24.71 -13.74
CA GLY A 2 -41.40 24.57 -12.99
C GLY A 2 -41.15 25.81 -12.15
N SER A 3 -40.49 25.65 -11.01
CA SER A 3 -40.06 26.78 -10.17
C SER A 3 -39.04 27.64 -10.92
N ALA A 4 -39.21 28.97 -10.90
CA ALA A 4 -38.25 29.90 -11.49
C ALA A 4 -36.99 30.07 -10.61
N ALA A 5 -37.08 29.82 -9.30
CA ALA A 5 -35.97 29.91 -8.35
C ALA A 5 -35.47 28.53 -7.92
N LYS A 6 -34.15 28.42 -7.68
CA LYS A 6 -33.45 27.18 -7.31
C LYS A 6 -32.47 27.40 -6.14
N THR A 7 -32.24 26.38 -5.30
CA THR A 7 -31.18 26.41 -4.28
C THR A 7 -29.79 26.42 -4.92
N ALA A 8 -28.81 27.12 -4.36
CA ALA A 8 -27.47 27.23 -4.94
C ALA A 8 -26.66 25.91 -4.99
N ASN A 9 -26.86 25.00 -4.03
CA ASN A 9 -26.00 23.82 -3.87
C ASN A 9 -26.56 22.55 -4.50
N TYR A 10 -27.88 22.41 -4.54
CA TYR A 10 -28.57 21.20 -4.98
C TYR A 10 -29.58 21.48 -6.10
N GLU A 11 -29.67 22.74 -6.56
CA GLU A 11 -30.60 23.19 -7.62
C GLU A 11 -32.07 22.76 -7.40
N LEU A 12 -32.47 22.59 -6.13
CA LEU A 12 -33.83 22.21 -5.75
C LEU A 12 -34.78 23.35 -6.04
N ASN A 13 -35.99 23.01 -6.50
CA ASN A 13 -37.06 23.98 -6.74
C ASN A 13 -37.38 24.76 -5.46
N GLN A 14 -37.37 26.09 -5.55
CA GLN A 14 -37.86 26.99 -4.51
C GLN A 14 -39.10 27.73 -5.00
N TRP A 15 -40.29 27.23 -4.66
CA TRP A 15 -41.54 27.91 -4.97
C TRP A 15 -41.68 29.18 -4.12
N THR A 16 -41.95 30.31 -4.77
CA THR A 16 -42.09 31.63 -4.14
C THR A 16 -43.47 32.23 -4.43
N GLY A 17 -43.94 33.12 -3.55
CA GLY A 17 -45.20 33.85 -3.75
C GLY A 17 -46.43 32.94 -3.86
N ASN A 18 -47.15 33.02 -4.98
CA ASN A 18 -48.41 32.31 -5.25
C ASN A 18 -48.24 30.99 -6.04
N GLU A 19 -47.01 30.48 -6.17
CA GLU A 19 -46.74 29.22 -6.88
C GLU A 19 -47.15 28.01 -6.02
N ASN A 20 -47.78 27.02 -6.65
CA ASN A 20 -48.07 25.75 -6.00
C ASN A 20 -47.44 24.58 -6.78
N PRO A 21 -46.72 23.67 -6.11
CA PRO A 21 -46.20 22.48 -6.77
C PRO A 21 -47.33 21.59 -7.25
N LYS A 22 -47.19 21.05 -8.47
CA LYS A 22 -48.00 19.91 -8.86
C LYS A 22 -47.51 18.69 -8.09
N ARG A 23 -48.43 17.86 -7.58
CA ARG A 23 -48.09 16.61 -6.87
C ARG A 23 -47.13 15.71 -7.65
N ALA A 24 -47.29 15.63 -8.97
CA ALA A 24 -46.42 14.84 -9.83
C ALA A 24 -44.97 15.38 -9.82
N ASP A 25 -44.81 16.69 -9.99
CA ASP A 25 -43.51 17.37 -9.99
C ASP A 25 -42.84 17.22 -8.61
N PHE A 26 -43.61 17.40 -7.52
CA PHE A 26 -43.13 17.21 -6.15
C PHE A 26 -42.60 15.78 -5.90
N ASN A 27 -43.33 14.77 -6.35
CA ASN A 27 -42.93 13.37 -6.18
C ASN A 27 -41.68 13.04 -7.02
N ALA A 28 -41.58 13.57 -8.24
CA ALA A 28 -40.43 13.37 -9.10
C ALA A 28 -39.16 14.04 -8.52
N ASP A 29 -39.29 15.27 -8.03
CA ASP A 29 -38.20 16.00 -7.37
C ASP A 29 -37.74 15.26 -6.11
N ASN A 30 -38.66 14.77 -5.27
CA ASN A 30 -38.32 14.00 -4.08
C ASN A 30 -37.54 12.72 -4.43
N LEU A 31 -37.93 12.01 -5.49
CA LEU A 31 -37.22 10.83 -5.95
C LEU A 31 -35.81 11.17 -6.43
N ALA A 32 -35.65 12.29 -7.17
CA ALA A 32 -34.34 12.74 -7.62
C ALA A 32 -33.43 13.14 -6.45
N ILE A 33 -33.97 13.82 -5.43
CA ILE A 33 -33.25 14.15 -4.20
C ILE A 33 -32.84 12.88 -3.46
N ASP A 34 -33.75 11.95 -3.27
CA ASP A 34 -33.50 10.69 -2.58
C ASP A 34 -32.39 9.88 -3.27
N GLN A 35 -32.44 9.77 -4.60
CA GLN A 35 -31.37 9.13 -5.38
C GLN A 35 -30.03 9.86 -5.25
N ALA A 36 -30.02 11.19 -5.23
CA ALA A 36 -28.80 11.98 -5.12
C ALA A 36 -28.17 11.94 -3.72
N LEU A 37 -29.00 11.84 -2.68
CA LEU A 37 -28.56 11.77 -1.28
C LEU A 37 -28.30 10.34 -0.79
N THR A 38 -28.81 9.32 -1.49
CA THR A 38 -28.54 7.92 -1.17
C THR A 38 -27.04 7.65 -1.36
N PRO A 39 -26.29 7.40 -0.28
CA PRO A 39 -24.85 7.23 -0.39
C PRO A 39 -24.55 5.91 -1.11
N THR A 40 -23.72 5.99 -2.16
CA THR A 40 -23.11 4.83 -2.81
C THR A 40 -21.60 5.08 -2.91
N ALA A 41 -20.79 4.08 -2.57
CA ALA A 41 -19.33 4.15 -2.73
C ALA A 41 -18.94 3.17 -3.83
N ASP A 42 -19.02 3.61 -5.09
CA ASP A 42 -18.72 2.76 -6.24
C ASP A 42 -17.26 2.94 -6.68
N PRO A 43 -16.40 1.91 -6.52
CA PRO A 43 -15.02 1.94 -6.98
C PRO A 43 -14.89 1.94 -8.51
N ALA A 44 -15.98 1.83 -9.28
CA ALA A 44 -15.98 1.98 -10.73
C ALA A 44 -16.20 3.42 -11.21
N ILE A 45 -16.57 4.38 -10.34
CA ILE A 45 -16.69 5.81 -10.68
C ILE A 45 -15.28 6.40 -10.86
N ALA A 46 -14.66 6.09 -12.00
CA ALA A 46 -13.62 6.91 -12.59
C ALA A 46 -14.38 7.99 -13.32
N ASP A 47 -14.37 9.22 -12.81
CA ASP A 47 -14.31 10.39 -13.69
C ASP A 47 -14.14 11.67 -12.86
N GLU A 48 -13.05 12.33 -13.22
CA GLU A 48 -12.64 13.73 -13.07
C GLU A 48 -13.56 14.64 -12.23
N ILE A 49 -12.97 15.32 -11.23
CA ILE A 49 -13.61 16.39 -10.47
C ILE A 49 -13.45 17.70 -11.24
N THR A 50 -14.34 18.00 -12.19
CA THR A 50 -14.21 19.18 -13.07
C THR A 50 -15.03 20.40 -12.63
N THR A 51 -15.88 20.31 -11.61
CA THR A 51 -16.63 21.50 -11.08
C THR A 51 -17.17 21.27 -9.66
N ASN A 52 -17.39 22.34 -8.89
CA ASN A 52 -17.94 22.32 -7.51
C ASN A 52 -19.44 21.97 -7.50
N GLY A 53 -19.83 20.89 -6.81
CA GLY A 53 -21.23 20.41 -6.71
C GLY A 53 -21.43 19.28 -5.67
N PRO A 54 -22.69 18.92 -5.36
CA PRO A 54 -23.08 18.11 -4.19
C PRO A 54 -22.70 16.62 -4.26
N PHE A 55 -22.55 16.05 -5.46
CA PHE A 55 -22.05 14.69 -5.68
C PHE A 55 -20.56 14.50 -5.31
N LYS A 56 -19.89 15.56 -4.83
CA LYS A 56 -18.48 15.52 -4.47
C LYS A 56 -18.18 14.64 -3.29
N LEU A 57 -18.97 14.63 -2.21
CA LEU A 57 -18.64 13.80 -1.05
C LEU A 57 -18.58 12.32 -1.44
N VAL A 58 -19.54 11.87 -2.24
CA VAL A 58 -19.56 10.54 -2.82
C VAL A 58 -18.34 10.30 -3.73
N LYS A 59 -17.98 11.26 -4.60
CA LYS A 59 -16.77 11.15 -5.44
C LYS A 59 -15.47 11.10 -4.61
N TRP A 60 -15.33 11.94 -3.59
CA TRP A 60 -14.19 11.94 -2.67
C TRP A 60 -14.09 10.62 -1.92
N VAL A 61 -15.20 10.14 -1.35
CA VAL A 61 -15.28 8.83 -0.69
C VAL A 61 -14.94 7.70 -1.67
N SER A 62 -15.38 7.79 -2.93
CA SER A 62 -15.06 6.81 -3.98
C SER A 62 -13.58 6.84 -4.36
N ILE A 63 -12.93 8.00 -4.41
CA ILE A 63 -11.48 8.14 -4.62
C ILE A 63 -10.71 7.53 -3.44
N PHE A 64 -11.08 7.85 -2.20
CA PHE A 64 -10.46 7.25 -1.02
C PHE A 64 -10.64 5.72 -1.00
N ALA A 65 -11.84 5.23 -1.30
CA ALA A 65 -12.14 3.80 -1.42
C ALA A 65 -11.25 3.11 -2.47
N LYS A 66 -11.04 3.74 -3.64
CA LYS A 66 -10.14 3.23 -4.69
C LYS A 66 -8.70 3.16 -4.22
N LEU A 67 -8.18 4.21 -3.59
CA LEU A 67 -6.81 4.24 -3.08
C LEU A 67 -6.59 3.15 -2.02
N ILE A 68 -7.53 3.01 -1.08
CA ILE A 68 -7.48 1.95 -0.05
C ILE A 68 -7.55 0.57 -0.71
N LYS A 69 -8.41 0.37 -1.72
CA LYS A 69 -8.48 -0.89 -2.48
C LYS A 69 -7.15 -1.22 -3.16
N ALA A 70 -6.51 -0.24 -3.80
CA ALA A 70 -5.22 -0.42 -4.45
C ALA A 70 -4.12 -0.81 -3.46
N ILE A 71 -4.10 -0.19 -2.28
CA ILE A 71 -3.13 -0.51 -1.21
C ILE A 71 -3.37 -1.92 -0.63
N THR A 72 -4.63 -2.30 -0.42
CA THR A 72 -4.98 -3.56 0.24
C THR A 72 -4.99 -4.76 -0.70
N GLY A 73 -5.11 -4.55 -2.02
CA GLY A 73 -5.23 -5.62 -3.02
C GLY A 73 -6.51 -6.47 -2.89
N LYS A 74 -7.49 -6.02 -2.10
CA LYS A 74 -8.75 -6.75 -1.84
C LYS A 74 -9.80 -6.46 -2.90
N ALA A 75 -10.79 -7.35 -3.00
CA ALA A 75 -11.95 -7.14 -3.88
C ALA A 75 -12.78 -5.90 -3.45
N ASN A 76 -12.98 -5.71 -2.14
CA ASN A 76 -13.68 -4.58 -1.55
C ASN A 76 -12.79 -3.86 -0.53
N TRP A 77 -12.81 -2.52 -0.53
CA TRP A 77 -11.98 -1.67 0.34
C TRP A 77 -12.33 -1.76 1.83
N TYR A 78 -13.58 -2.14 2.14
CA TYR A 78 -14.09 -2.34 3.51
C TYR A 78 -13.89 -3.78 4.01
N THR A 79 -13.25 -4.65 3.23
CA THR A 79 -12.90 -5.99 3.72
C THR A 79 -11.77 -5.88 4.72
N ALA A 80 -11.83 -6.65 5.80
CA ALA A 80 -10.77 -6.68 6.80
C ALA A 80 -9.39 -6.96 6.15
N PRO A 81 -8.34 -6.20 6.50
CA PRO A 81 -6.99 -6.45 6.02
C PRO A 81 -6.45 -7.78 6.58
N ALA A 82 -5.52 -8.41 5.85
CA ALA A 82 -4.92 -9.68 6.29
C ALA A 82 -4.00 -9.52 7.51
N THR A 83 -3.40 -8.33 7.67
CA THR A 83 -2.46 -7.97 8.73
C THR A 83 -2.75 -6.55 9.19
N THR A 84 -2.59 -6.27 10.48
CA THR A 84 -2.76 -4.92 11.05
C THR A 84 -1.53 -4.05 10.80
N ILE A 85 -1.69 -2.73 10.83
CA ILE A 85 -0.55 -1.79 10.72
C ILE A 85 0.45 -2.01 11.86
N GLU A 86 -0.05 -2.29 13.06
CA GLU A 86 0.77 -2.62 14.22
C GLU A 86 1.66 -3.85 13.96
N ALA A 87 1.08 -4.93 13.42
CA ALA A 87 1.83 -6.13 13.07
C ALA A 87 2.88 -5.88 11.98
N LEU A 88 2.60 -5.02 11.00
CA LEU A 88 3.61 -4.59 10.00
C LEU A 88 4.75 -3.81 10.65
N ASN A 89 4.45 -2.89 11.56
CA ASN A 89 5.46 -2.11 12.26
C ASN A 89 6.40 -3.01 13.09
N THR A 90 5.84 -4.00 13.78
CA THR A 90 6.60 -5.03 14.51
C THR A 90 7.50 -5.83 13.55
N ALA A 91 6.96 -6.29 12.43
CA ALA A 91 7.72 -7.06 11.45
C ALA A 91 8.89 -6.26 10.85
N MET A 92 8.66 -4.98 10.51
CA MET A 92 9.71 -4.08 9.98
C MET A 92 10.80 -3.76 11.01
N GLY A 93 10.46 -3.71 12.30
CA GLY A 93 11.42 -3.51 13.38
C GLY A 93 12.20 -4.77 13.77
N THR A 94 11.74 -5.95 13.35
CA THR A 94 12.37 -7.23 13.70
C THR A 94 13.65 -7.40 12.87
N LYS A 95 14.80 -7.40 13.56
CA LYS A 95 16.09 -7.77 12.96
C LYS A 95 16.21 -9.29 12.92
N ALA A 96 17.06 -9.80 12.01
CA ALA A 96 17.43 -11.22 12.00
C ALA A 96 17.88 -11.67 13.41
N ALA A 97 17.55 -12.91 13.77
CA ALA A 97 17.94 -13.44 15.07
C ALA A 97 19.47 -13.45 15.18
N ALA A 98 20.00 -13.20 16.38
CA ALA A 98 21.44 -13.22 16.60
C ALA A 98 22.08 -14.56 16.20
N SER A 99 21.35 -15.67 16.36
CA SER A 99 21.74 -17.00 15.89
C SER A 99 21.96 -17.07 14.38
N ASP A 100 21.11 -16.42 13.59
CA ASP A 100 21.18 -16.42 12.13
C ASP A 100 22.39 -15.60 11.66
N LEU A 101 22.65 -14.48 12.34
CA LEU A 101 23.85 -13.67 12.11
C LEU A 101 25.12 -14.45 12.49
N THR A 102 25.13 -15.12 13.65
CA THR A 102 26.25 -15.96 14.08
C THR A 102 26.51 -17.12 13.14
N ALA A 103 25.46 -17.78 12.64
CA ALA A 103 25.58 -18.86 11.66
C ALA A 103 26.21 -18.36 10.35
N HIS A 104 25.78 -17.21 9.83
CA HIS A 104 26.37 -16.60 8.63
C HIS A 104 27.81 -16.13 8.85
N LEU A 105 28.15 -15.63 10.05
CA LEU A 105 29.53 -15.30 10.41
C LEU A 105 30.39 -16.56 10.51
N ALA A 106 29.86 -17.65 11.07
CA ALA A 106 30.53 -18.94 11.16
C ALA A 106 30.72 -19.60 9.79
N GLU A 107 29.77 -19.46 8.87
CA GLU A 107 29.93 -19.88 7.48
C GLU A 107 31.06 -19.12 6.78
N LYS A 108 31.17 -17.81 7.02
CA LYS A 108 32.32 -17.02 6.55
C LYS A 108 33.64 -17.36 7.25
N ALA A 109 33.58 -17.86 8.48
CA ALA A 109 34.74 -18.16 9.33
C ALA A 109 35.15 -19.65 9.31
N THR A 110 34.41 -20.52 8.62
CA THR A 110 34.72 -21.95 8.57
C THR A 110 35.73 -22.22 7.45
N LEU A 111 36.85 -22.86 7.82
CA LEU A 111 37.98 -23.22 6.97
C LEU A 111 37.65 -24.04 5.70
N SER A 112 36.42 -24.52 5.53
CA SER A 112 36.01 -25.37 4.39
C SER A 112 35.36 -24.59 3.24
N THR A 113 34.87 -23.38 3.47
CA THR A 113 34.39 -22.50 2.40
C THR A 113 35.41 -21.39 2.27
N TYR A 114 36.01 -21.27 1.09
CA TYR A 114 37.10 -20.35 0.81
C TYR A 114 36.70 -18.87 0.93
N GLY A 115 36.53 -18.41 2.17
CA GLY A 115 36.65 -17.03 2.58
C GLY A 115 38.11 -16.61 2.39
N HIS A 116 38.39 -16.10 1.21
CA HIS A 116 39.55 -15.28 0.84
C HIS A 116 40.94 -15.94 0.73
N VAL A 117 41.20 -17.15 1.23
CA VAL A 117 42.44 -17.88 0.89
C VAL A 117 42.19 -19.38 0.70
N LYS A 118 42.46 -19.88 -0.51
CA LYS A 118 42.51 -21.31 -0.75
C LYS A 118 43.82 -21.91 -0.24
N ILE A 119 43.83 -22.48 0.97
CA ILE A 119 44.91 -23.41 1.32
C ILE A 119 44.61 -24.72 0.61
N ASN A 120 45.23 -24.92 -0.55
CA ASN A 120 45.32 -26.24 -1.17
C ASN A 120 46.13 -27.15 -0.22
N ARG A 121 45.47 -27.84 0.72
CA ARG A 121 46.06 -28.99 1.41
C ARG A 121 46.04 -30.22 0.49
N GLY A 122 46.71 -30.11 -0.65
CA GLY A 122 46.66 -31.10 -1.73
C GLY A 122 48.01 -31.61 -2.22
N SER A 123 49.12 -31.29 -1.54
CA SER A 123 50.41 -31.93 -1.80
C SER A 123 51.22 -31.99 -0.51
N SER A 124 51.90 -33.10 -0.27
CA SER A 124 52.87 -33.29 0.80
C SER A 124 54.15 -32.45 0.62
N ASP A 125 54.29 -31.76 -0.52
CA ASP A 125 55.52 -31.05 -0.93
C ASP A 125 55.42 -29.53 -0.75
N VAL A 126 54.96 -29.08 0.42
CA VAL A 126 54.91 -27.65 0.74
C VAL A 126 55.57 -27.39 2.08
N VAL A 127 56.66 -26.63 2.06
CA VAL A 127 57.49 -26.31 3.24
C VAL A 127 57.19 -24.87 3.67
N PRO A 128 57.10 -24.56 4.98
CA PRO A 128 56.90 -23.19 5.43
C PRO A 128 58.08 -22.31 4.98
N ALA A 129 57.79 -21.24 4.25
CA ALA A 129 58.80 -20.34 3.68
C ALA A 129 59.05 -19.12 4.56
N CYS A 130 58.01 -18.59 5.19
CA CYS A 130 58.08 -17.38 6.01
C CYS A 130 56.83 -17.29 6.90
N THR A 131 57.01 -16.92 8.16
CA THR A 131 55.90 -16.58 9.06
C THR A 131 56.05 -15.13 9.49
N THR A 132 55.01 -14.33 9.23
CA THR A 132 54.90 -12.95 9.72
C THR A 132 53.61 -12.82 10.52
N GLY A 133 53.75 -12.71 11.84
CA GLY A 133 52.61 -12.72 12.76
C GLY A 133 51.84 -14.04 12.65
N ASN A 134 50.52 -13.95 12.43
CA ASN A 134 49.63 -15.12 12.37
C ASN A 134 49.49 -15.71 10.95
N ILE A 135 50.31 -15.27 9.99
CA ILE A 135 50.26 -15.72 8.60
C ILE A 135 51.55 -16.48 8.28
N THR A 136 51.41 -17.75 7.88
CA THR A 136 52.50 -18.57 7.33
C THR A 136 52.32 -18.69 5.83
N LEU A 137 53.31 -18.21 5.09
CA LEU A 137 53.44 -18.38 3.64
C LEU A 137 54.14 -19.71 3.38
N TYR A 138 53.55 -20.51 2.49
CA TYR A 138 54.09 -21.79 2.05
C TYR A 138 54.52 -21.67 0.60
N VAL A 139 55.69 -22.22 0.27
CA VAL A 139 56.21 -22.25 -1.10
C VAL A 139 56.27 -23.71 -1.55
N ARG A 140 55.90 -23.94 -2.81
CA ARG A 140 55.98 -25.25 -3.45
C ARG A 140 57.44 -25.52 -3.78
N THR A 141 57.97 -26.66 -3.34
CA THR A 141 59.28 -27.14 -3.79
C THR A 141 59.05 -27.95 -5.06
N ASP A 142 59.24 -27.30 -6.21
CA ASP A 142 59.40 -27.98 -7.49
C ASP A 142 60.79 -28.63 -7.62
#